data_AF-A0AAU5QES8-F1
#
_entry.id   AF-A0AAU5QES8-F1
#
_cell.length_a   1.000
_cell.length_b   1.000
_cell.length_c   1.000
_cell.angle_alpha   90.00
_cell.angle_beta   90.00
_cell.angle_gamma   90.00
#
_symmetry.space_group_name_H-M   'P 1'
#
loop_
_entity.id
_entity.type
_entity.pdbx_description
1 polymer ?
#
loop_
_entity_poly.entity_id
_entity_poly.type
_entity_poly.pdbx_seq_one_letter_code
_entity_poly.pdbx_strand_id
1 'polypeptide(L)' 'MSAALPGSPGPRLLGIWESLDPDERAVFERHLLEGTAAEDLVWILARYGHRVSASTIRTYRRRLRQEESKQA' A
#
# COMPACT_ATOMS: atom_id res chain seq x y z
N MET A 1 -9.48 10.52 10.55
CA MET A 1 -10.21 9.71 9.56
C MET A 1 -9.18 9.16 8.60
N SER A 2 -8.78 7.90 8.74
CA SER A 2 -7.83 7.26 7.82
C SER A 2 -8.50 7.11 6.46
N ALA A 3 -8.01 7.84 5.46
CA ALA A 3 -8.51 7.78 4.09
C ALA A 3 -8.42 6.34 3.55
N ALA A 4 -9.29 5.97 2.62
CA ALA A 4 -9.14 4.70 1.92
C ALA A 4 -7.83 4.70 1.13
N LEU A 5 -7.19 3.53 1.00
CA LEU A 5 -6.04 3.40 0.10
C LEU A 5 -6.40 3.94 -1.30
N PRO A 6 -5.52 4.72 -1.93
CA PRO A 6 -5.82 5.30 -3.24
C PRO A 6 -5.98 4.22 -4.31
N GLY A 7 -6.94 4.40 -5.21
CA GLY A 7 -7.24 3.45 -6.29
C GLY A 7 -7.93 2.16 -5.84
N SER A 8 -7.68 1.04 -6.53
CA SER A 8 -8.28 -0.27 -6.25
C SER A 8 -7.28 -1.29 -5.66
N PRO A 9 -7.04 -1.27 -4.34
CA PRO A 9 -6.19 -2.25 -3.68
C PRO A 9 -6.74 -3.67 -3.81
N GLY A 10 -5.87 -4.64 -4.05
CA GLY A 10 -6.27 -6.05 -4.02
C GLY A 10 -6.76 -6.47 -2.62
N PRO A 11 -7.61 -7.50 -2.50
CA PRO A 11 -8.27 -7.89 -1.25
C PRO A 11 -7.27 -8.19 -0.11
N ARG A 12 -6.09 -8.72 -0.46
CA ARG A 12 -5.02 -8.98 0.51
C ARG A 12 -4.40 -7.69 1.06
N LEU A 13 -4.17 -6.69 0.22
CA LEU A 13 -3.59 -5.41 0.65
C LEU A 13 -4.63 -4.60 1.44
N LEU A 14 -5.90 -4.67 1.02
CA LEU A 14 -7.01 -4.06 1.74
C LEU A 14 -7.17 -4.66 3.15
N GLY A 15 -7.13 -5.99 3.30
CA GLY A 15 -7.19 -6.62 4.62
C GLY A 15 -6.01 -6.26 5.53
N ILE A 16 -4.81 -6.07 4.97
CA ILE A 16 -3.67 -5.54 5.72
C ILE A 16 -3.94 -4.09 6.12
N TRP A 17 -4.36 -3.24 5.19
CA TRP A 17 -4.69 -1.84 5.48
C TRP A 17 -5.74 -1.71 6.58
N GLU A 18 -6.82 -2.49 6.52
CA GLU A 18 -7.88 -2.49 7.52
C GLU A 18 -7.43 -2.96 8.90
N SER A 19 -6.38 -3.78 8.97
CA SER A 19 -5.80 -4.24 10.23
C SER A 19 -4.69 -3.34 10.78
N LEU A 20 -4.12 -2.46 9.96
CA LEU A 20 -3.17 -1.43 10.42
C LEU A 20 -3.87 -0.36 11.24
N ASP A 21 -3.18 0.12 12.26
CA ASP A 21 -3.60 1.27 13.05
C ASP A 21 -3.52 2.58 12.25
N PRO A 22 -4.27 3.64 12.63
CA PRO A 22 -4.27 4.90 11.90
C PRO A 22 -2.88 5.54 11.71
N ASP A 23 -2.01 5.40 12.72
CA ASP A 23 -0.64 5.93 12.67
C ASP A 23 0.24 5.11 11.70
N GLU A 24 0.08 3.78 11.69
CA GLU A 24 0.80 2.88 10.79
C GLU A 24 0.36 3.09 9.33
N ARG A 25 -0.93 3.34 9.11
CA ARG A 25 -1.51 3.71 7.81
C ARG A 25 -0.87 4.97 7.25
N ALA A 26 -0.74 6.02 8.06
CA ALA A 26 -0.14 7.28 7.63
C ALA A 26 1.33 7.10 7.20
N VAL A 27 2.09 6.29 7.94
CA VAL A 27 3.48 5.95 7.59
C VAL A 27 3.54 5.14 6.29
N PHE A 28 2.69 4.11 6.15
CA PHE A 28 2.65 3.27 4.95
C PHE A 28 2.25 4.06 3.71
N GLU A 29 1.20 4.88 3.80
CA GLU A 29 0.71 5.73 2.71
C GLU A 29 1.78 6.70 2.23
N ARG A 30 2.48 7.35 3.17
CA ARG A 30 3.58 8.25 2.84
C ARG A 30 4.68 7.54 2.06
N HIS A 31 5.14 6.38 2.53
CA HIS A 31 6.18 5.61 1.83
C HIS A 31 5.72 5.08 0.47
N LEU A 32 4.44 4.72 0.35
CA LEU A 32 3.85 4.24 -0.90
C LEU A 32 3.87 5.30 -2.00
N LEU A 33 3.61 6.56 -1.63
CA LEU A 33 3.60 7.72 -2.54
C LEU A 33 5.00 8.28 -2.82
N GLU A 34 5.91 8.29 -1.83
CA GLU A 34 7.27 8.87 -1.93
C GLU A 34 8.22 8.10 -2.86
N GLY A 35 7.80 6.99 -3.45
CA GLY A 35 8.65 6.26 -4.40
C GLY A 35 9.36 5.04 -3.81
N THR A 36 9.30 4.83 -2.49
CA THR A 36 10.00 3.77 -1.74
C THR A 36 9.95 2.40 -2.43
N ALA A 37 11.03 1.61 -2.33
CA ALA A 37 11.09 0.28 -2.93
C ALA A 37 10.00 -0.64 -2.37
N ALA A 38 9.54 -1.60 -3.19
CA ALA A 38 8.51 -2.54 -2.77
C ALA A 38 9.00 -3.43 -1.61
N GLU A 39 10.29 -3.75 -1.61
CA GLU A 39 10.99 -4.49 -0.56
C GLU A 39 10.95 -3.77 0.79
N ASP A 40 11.16 -2.45 0.80
CA ASP A 40 11.12 -1.66 2.03
C ASP A 40 9.69 -1.57 2.58
N LEU A 41 8.70 -1.41 1.70
CA LEU A 41 7.28 -1.45 2.09
C LEU A 41 6.89 -2.79 2.70
N VAL A 42 7.41 -3.89 2.15
CA VAL A 42 7.24 -5.23 2.73
C VAL A 42 7.89 -5.32 4.10
N TRP A 43 9.09 -4.77 4.27
CA TRP A 43 9.80 -4.77 5.54
C TRP A 43 9.06 -3.97 6.62
N ILE A 44 8.53 -2.80 6.26
CA ILE A 44 7.71 -1.96 7.15
C ILE A 44 6.47 -2.73 7.61
N LEU A 45 5.72 -3.33 6.67
CA LEU A 45 4.53 -4.13 7.01
C LEU A 45 4.90 -5.36 7.85
N ALA A 46 6.02 -6.00 7.55
CA ALA A 46 6.50 -7.15 8.32
C ALA A 46 6.86 -6.77 9.77
N ARG A 47 7.37 -5.56 9.99
CA ARG A 47 7.65 -5.02 11.34
C ARG A 47 6.37 -4.89 12.17
N TYR A 48 5.24 -4.57 11.53
CA TYR A 48 3.92 -4.52 12.15
C TYR A 48 3.21 -5.90 12.19
N GLY A 49 3.89 -6.98 11.79
CA GLY A 49 3.34 -8.34 11.81
C GLY A 49 2.56 -8.74 10.56
N HIS A 50 2.48 -7.87 9.55
CA HIS A 50 1.77 -8.12 8.30
C HIS A 50 2.70 -8.63 7.20
N ARG A 51 2.46 -9.85 6.71
CA ARG A 51 3.25 -10.45 5.63
C ARG A 51 2.62 -10.23 4.25
N VAL A 52 3.25 -9.36 3.46
CA VAL A 52 2.94 -9.16 2.04
C VAL A 52 4.16 -9.41 1.17
N SER A 53 3.95 -9.71 -0.11
CA SER A 53 5.05 -9.87 -1.06
C SER A 53 5.36 -8.56 -1.78
N ALA A 54 6.63 -8.34 -2.14
CA ALA A 54 7.03 -7.19 -2.95
C ALA A 54 6.28 -7.16 -4.30
N SER A 55 5.97 -8.35 -4.85
CA SER A 55 5.15 -8.49 -6.05
C SER A 55 3.75 -7.88 -5.88
N THR A 56 3.09 -8.12 -4.74
CA THR A 56 1.78 -7.52 -4.43
C THR A 56 1.85 -5.99 -4.42
N ILE A 57 2.89 -5.42 -3.80
CA ILE A 57 3.10 -3.97 -3.78
C ILE A 57 3.34 -3.43 -5.20
N ARG A 58 4.17 -4.10 -6.01
CA ARG A 58 4.40 -3.73 -7.42
C ARG A 58 3.12 -3.78 -8.25
N THR A 59 2.33 -4.84 -8.11
CA THR A 59 1.05 -4.98 -8.80
C THR A 59 0.10 -3.85 -8.43
N TYR A 60 0.01 -3.52 -7.14
CA TYR A 60 -0.81 -2.42 -6.67
C TYR A 60 -0.33 -1.08 -7.25
N ARG A 61 0.96 -0.77 -7.17
CA ARG A 61 1.52 0.46 -7.77
C ARG A 61 1.29 0.53 -9.27
N ARG A 62 1.37 -0.60 -9.98
CA ARG A 62 1.06 -0.66 -11.41
C ARG A 62 -0.40 -0.34 -11.68
N ARG A 63 -1.33 -0.87 -10.88
CA ARG A 63 -2.77 -0.55 -11.00
C ARG A 63 -3.06 0.90 -10.67
N LEU A 64 -2.45 1.43 -9.61
CA LEU A 64 -2.58 2.83 -9.22
C LEU A 64 -2.20 3.77 -10.38
N ARG A 65 -1.05 3.55 -11.02
CA ARG A 65 -0.64 4.33 -12.20
C ARG A 65 -1.59 4.18 -13.40
N GLN A 66 -2.16 2.98 -13.59
CA GLN A 66 -3.14 2.74 -14.66
C GLN A 66 -4.47 3.46 -14.41
N GLU A 67 -4.89 3.56 -13.16
CA GLU A 67 -6.09 4.29 -12.76
C GLU A 67 -5.86 5.81 -12.84
N GLU A 68 -4.72 6.30 -12.38
CA GLU A 68 -4.29 7.70 -12.58
C GLU A 68 -4.28 8.08 -14.07
N SER A 69 -3.79 7.18 -14.93
CA SER A 69 -3.76 7.39 -16.39
C SER A 69 -5.14 7.25 -17.06
N LYS A 70 -6.12 6.63 -16.39
CA LYS A 70 -7.52 6.56 -16.85
C LYS A 70 -8.36 7.75 -16.39
N GLN A 71 -7.92 8.44 -15.34
CA GLN A 71 -8.57 9.65 -14.81
C GLN A 71 -8.02 10.95 -15.42
N ALA A 72 -6.93 10.88 -16.19
CA ALA A 72 -6.36 11.98 -16.98
C ALA A 72 -6.91 11.98 -18.42
#